data_AF-A0A329VNZ2-F1
#
_entry.id   AF-A0A329VNZ2-F1
#
_cell.length_a   1.000
_cell.length_b   1.000
_cell.length_c   1.000
_cell.angle_alpha   90.00
_cell.angle_beta   90.00
_cell.angle_gamma   90.00
#
_symmetry.space_group_name_H-M   'P 1'
#
loop_
_entity.id
_entity.type
_entity.pdbx_description
1 polymer ?
#
loop_
_entity_poly.entity_id
_entity_poly.type
_entity_poly.pdbx_seq_one_letter_code
_entity_poly.pdbx_strand_id
1 'polypeptide(L)'
;MSIVGIFTKSRPEIGGIFFDAVLEESSEMRTDVSEYPLENAMTANDNAVTRPLYVTMTVALSDNPIKALIAEAGEYSGILGMGAGAATGLAASVLPGGIAALAGLGASVGFGIAGEYGTKRSMNILDKIRELQRNRTVMTVIGAKSASYANMIITNTRQVTNTENQEGLELVVEMRQLLIINKDGKNKDASLINANLPAGDSASTQGQATINHGEVLLQ
;
A
#
# COMPACT_ATOMS: atom_id res chain seq x y z
N MET A 1 12.55 -32.44 1.25
CA MET A 1 12.56 -30.96 1.40
C MET A 1 12.01 -30.39 0.10
N SER A 2 10.82 -29.77 0.14
CA SER A 2 10.03 -29.38 -1.04
C SER A 2 10.59 -28.12 -1.71
N ILE A 3 10.77 -28.16 -3.04
CA ILE A 3 11.26 -27.06 -3.89
C ILE A 3 10.16 -26.04 -4.26
N VAL A 4 8.95 -26.20 -3.71
CA VAL A 4 7.73 -25.44 -4.04
C VAL A 4 7.75 -23.99 -3.49
N GLY A 5 8.77 -23.60 -2.73
CA GLY A 5 8.77 -22.33 -1.97
C GLY A 5 9.47 -21.12 -2.59
N ILE A 6 10.24 -21.22 -3.68
CA ILE A 6 11.15 -20.12 -4.09
C ILE A 6 10.58 -19.15 -5.14
N PHE A 7 9.35 -19.34 -5.58
CA PHE A 7 8.64 -18.43 -6.49
C PHE A 7 7.28 -18.02 -5.93
N THR A 8 7.25 -17.41 -4.74
CA THR A 8 6.06 -16.66 -4.32
C THR A 8 5.95 -15.43 -5.21
N LYS A 9 5.09 -15.48 -6.23
CA LYS A 9 4.79 -14.30 -7.06
C LYS A 9 4.13 -13.27 -6.16
N SER A 10 4.89 -12.27 -5.72
CA SER A 10 4.37 -11.12 -4.98
C SER A 10 3.21 -10.53 -5.77
N ARG A 11 2.03 -10.52 -5.16
CA ARG A 11 0.87 -9.89 -5.78
C ARG A 11 1.05 -8.37 -5.65
N PRO A 12 0.95 -7.61 -6.74
CA PRO A 12 1.05 -6.17 -6.67
C PRO A 12 -0.13 -5.60 -5.89
N GLU A 13 0.19 -4.70 -4.95
CA GLU A 13 -0.78 -4.09 -4.04
C GLU A 13 -0.51 -2.58 -3.95
N ILE A 14 -1.56 -1.77 -4.09
CA ILE A 14 -1.51 -0.34 -3.80
C ILE A 14 -2.49 -0.09 -2.65
N GLY A 15 -1.97 0.13 -1.45
CA GLY A 15 -2.79 0.48 -0.29
C GLY A 15 -3.94 -0.48 0.00
N GLY A 16 -3.70 -1.80 0.00
CA GLY A 16 -4.72 -2.82 0.20
C GLY A 16 -5.49 -3.25 -1.06
N ILE A 17 -5.26 -2.60 -2.21
CA ILE A 17 -5.94 -2.94 -3.46
C ILE A 17 -5.04 -3.81 -4.32
N PHE A 18 -5.53 -5.01 -4.67
CA PHE A 18 -4.77 -6.00 -5.45
C PHE A 18 -5.02 -5.92 -6.96
N PHE A 19 -3.93 -6.01 -7.73
CA PHE A 19 -3.97 -6.06 -9.20
C PHE A 19 -3.67 -7.46 -9.72
N ASP A 20 -4.12 -7.75 -10.96
CA ASP A 20 -3.88 -9.05 -11.61
C ASP A 20 -2.45 -9.10 -12.19
N ALA A 21 -1.96 -7.97 -12.72
CA ALA A 21 -0.61 -7.86 -13.25
C ALA A 21 -0.01 -6.46 -13.10
N VAL A 22 1.32 -6.39 -13.01
CA VAL A 22 2.13 -5.20 -13.25
C VAL A 22 2.75 -5.36 -14.64
N LEU A 23 2.49 -4.41 -15.53
CA LEU A 23 3.07 -4.37 -16.86
C LEU A 23 4.45 -3.71 -16.82
N GLU A 24 4.58 -2.64 -16.04
CA GLU A 24 5.82 -1.88 -15.92
C GLU A 24 5.93 -1.28 -14.52
N GLU A 25 7.14 -1.26 -13.97
CA GLU A 25 7.46 -0.58 -12.72
C GLU A 25 8.81 0.14 -12.90
N SER A 26 8.83 1.43 -12.61
CA SER A 26 10.01 2.27 -12.61
C SER A 26 10.10 3.04 -11.29
N SER A 27 11.29 3.06 -10.69
CA SER A 27 11.56 3.71 -9.40
C SER A 27 12.82 4.55 -9.54
N GLU A 28 12.72 5.86 -9.27
CA GLU A 28 13.82 6.82 -9.35
C GLU A 28 14.10 7.43 -7.97
N MET A 29 15.34 7.26 -7.49
CA MET A 29 15.87 7.93 -6.30
C MET A 29 17.09 8.74 -6.71
N ARG A 30 17.07 10.04 -6.43
CA ARG A 30 18.14 10.97 -6.77
C ARG A 30 18.66 11.68 -5.52
N THR A 31 19.97 11.82 -5.43
CA THR A 31 20.64 12.60 -4.39
C THR A 31 21.42 13.73 -5.05
N ASP A 32 21.17 14.96 -4.62
CA ASP A 32 21.97 16.10 -5.05
C ASP A 32 23.12 16.27 -4.06
N VAL A 33 24.34 16.35 -4.56
CA VAL A 33 25.55 16.52 -3.75
C VAL A 33 26.17 17.87 -4.07
N SER A 34 26.49 18.67 -3.05
CA SER A 34 27.15 19.96 -3.23
C SER A 34 28.63 19.74 -3.53
N GLU A 35 29.19 20.51 -4.46
CA GLU A 35 30.61 20.47 -4.81
C GLU A 35 31.24 21.84 -4.62
N TYR A 36 32.44 21.87 -4.04
CA TYR A 36 33.28 23.05 -3.97
C TYR A 36 34.72 22.70 -4.36
N PRO A 37 35.42 23.59 -5.07
CA PRO A 37 36.80 23.35 -5.44
C PRO A 37 37.73 23.54 -4.24
N LEU A 38 38.75 22.70 -4.18
CA LEU A 38 39.88 22.82 -3.27
C LEU A 38 41.07 23.48 -3.99
N GLU A 39 41.99 24.04 -3.21
CA GLU A 39 43.18 24.76 -3.69
C GLU A 39 44.13 23.88 -4.52
N ASN A 40 44.05 22.56 -4.35
CA ASN A 40 44.80 21.55 -5.10
C ASN A 40 44.05 21.07 -6.37
N ALA A 41 43.09 21.85 -6.88
CA ALA A 41 42.32 21.56 -8.08
C ALA A 41 41.50 20.25 -8.03
N MET A 42 41.24 19.74 -6.82
CA MET A 42 40.28 18.66 -6.57
C MET A 42 38.94 19.24 -6.12
N THR A 43 37.84 18.54 -6.34
CA THR A 43 36.53 18.93 -5.78
C THR A 43 36.28 18.16 -4.48
N ALA A 44 35.68 18.84 -3.51
CA ALA A 44 35.19 18.25 -2.28
C ALA A 44 33.68 18.47 -2.15
N ASN A 45 33.06 17.65 -1.31
CA ASN A 45 31.63 17.67 -1.05
C ASN A 45 31.39 17.83 0.45
N ASP A 46 30.42 18.66 0.84
CA ASP A 46 30.08 18.91 2.24
C ASP A 46 28.64 18.51 2.56
N ASN A 47 27.73 18.63 1.59
CA ASN A 47 26.32 18.32 1.78
C ASN A 47 25.79 17.38 0.70
N ALA A 48 24.90 16.47 1.10
CA ALA A 48 24.14 15.63 0.20
C ALA A 48 22.66 15.62 0.63
N VAL A 49 21.78 16.06 -0.27
CA VAL A 49 20.33 16.12 -0.03
C VAL A 49 19.64 15.10 -0.92
N THR A 50 19.02 14.10 -0.30
CA THR A 50 18.28 13.06 -1.03
C THR A 50 16.88 13.54 -1.36
N ARG A 51 16.48 13.47 -2.63
CA ARG A 51 15.13 13.80 -3.09
C ARG A 51 14.15 12.66 -2.77
N PRO A 52 12.85 12.96 -2.63
CA PRO A 52 11.85 11.92 -2.42
C PRO A 52 11.84 10.91 -3.56
N LEU A 53 11.59 9.64 -3.23
CA LEU A 53 11.47 8.57 -4.22
C LEU A 53 10.23 8.79 -5.09
N TYR A 54 10.41 8.64 -6.41
CA TYR A 54 9.31 8.60 -7.38
C TYR A 54 9.14 7.17 -7.88
N VAL A 55 7.91 6.66 -7.84
CA VAL A 55 7.58 5.33 -8.33
C VAL A 55 6.43 5.46 -9.32
N THR A 56 6.64 4.96 -10.54
CA THR A 56 5.62 4.88 -11.57
C THR A 56 5.34 3.41 -11.85
N MET A 57 4.08 3.02 -11.73
CA MET A 57 3.66 1.64 -11.95
C MET A 57 2.49 1.60 -12.94
N THR A 58 2.64 0.78 -13.98
CA THR A 58 1.58 0.47 -14.93
C THR A 58 0.99 -0.88 -14.53
N VAL A 59 -0.25 -0.85 -14.05
CA VAL A 59 -0.98 -2.04 -13.58
C VAL A 59 -2.13 -2.38 -14.50
N ALA A 60 -2.41 -3.68 -14.61
CA ALA A 60 -3.50 -4.21 -15.41
C ALA A 60 -4.45 -5.06 -14.57
N LEU A 61 -5.73 -4.96 -14.90
CA LEU A 61 -6.82 -5.63 -14.22
C LEU A 61 -7.83 -6.20 -15.24
N SER A 62 -8.21 -7.46 -15.05
CA SER A 62 -9.28 -8.09 -15.83
C SER A 62 -10.61 -8.10 -15.06
N ASP A 63 -11.72 -8.02 -15.81
CA ASP A 63 -13.10 -8.12 -15.30
C ASP A 63 -13.61 -9.58 -15.22
N ASN A 64 -12.74 -10.58 -15.30
CA ASN A 64 -13.15 -11.98 -15.26
C ASN A 64 -13.56 -12.41 -13.84
N PRO A 65 -14.82 -12.84 -13.60
CA PRO A 65 -15.32 -13.21 -12.28
C PRO A 65 -14.62 -14.44 -11.67
N ILE A 66 -14.10 -15.36 -12.49
CA ILE A 66 -13.42 -16.58 -12.01
C ILE A 66 -12.09 -16.24 -11.31
N LYS A 67 -11.35 -15.26 -11.85
CA LYS A 67 -10.11 -14.78 -11.24
C LYS A 67 -10.35 -14.00 -9.95
N ALA A 68 -11.50 -13.35 -9.81
CA ALA A 68 -11.89 -12.69 -8.57
C ALA A 68 -12.12 -13.70 -7.42
N LEU A 69 -12.78 -14.82 -7.70
CA LEU A 69 -13.00 -15.88 -6.70
C LEU A 69 -11.70 -16.57 -6.26
N ILE A 70 -10.76 -16.81 -7.18
CA ILE A 70 -9.44 -17.38 -6.87
C ILE A 70 -8.54 -16.36 -6.14
N ALA A 71 -8.64 -15.08 -6.49
CA ALA A 71 -7.93 -13.99 -5.82
C ALA A 71 -8.30 -13.88 -4.33
N GLU A 72 -9.52 -14.28 -3.98
CA GLU A 72 -10.05 -14.32 -2.61
C GLU A 72 -9.75 -15.68 -1.93
N ALA A 73 -9.90 -16.80 -2.65
CA ALA A 73 -9.51 -18.11 -2.14
C ALA A 73 -7.99 -18.25 -1.87
N GLY A 74 -7.16 -17.46 -2.56
CA GLY A 74 -5.71 -17.41 -2.36
C GLY A 74 -5.24 -16.76 -1.05
N GLU A 75 -6.07 -15.93 -0.42
CA GLU A 75 -5.84 -15.47 0.97
C GLU A 75 -6.30 -16.52 2.01
N TYR A 76 -7.12 -17.49 1.60
CA TYR A 76 -7.61 -18.60 2.43
C TYR A 76 -6.96 -19.95 2.10
N SER A 77 -5.75 -19.95 1.53
CA SER A 77 -4.95 -21.18 1.29
C SER A 77 -4.44 -21.85 2.59
N GLY A 78 -5.05 -21.55 3.74
CA GLY A 78 -4.94 -22.29 5.00
C GLY A 78 -6.18 -23.13 5.35
N ILE A 79 -7.29 -22.99 4.62
CA ILE A 79 -8.53 -23.78 4.84
C ILE A 79 -8.76 -24.73 3.65
N LEU A 80 -7.73 -25.51 3.33
CA LEU A 80 -7.87 -26.75 2.54
C LEU A 80 -7.32 -27.96 3.33
N GLY A 81 -7.29 -27.85 4.66
CA GLY A 81 -6.87 -28.90 5.60
C GLY A 81 -7.97 -29.42 6.52
N MET A 82 -9.23 -29.01 6.35
CA MET A 82 -10.35 -29.53 7.15
C MET A 82 -11.28 -30.37 6.28
N GLY A 83 -10.85 -31.62 6.08
CA GLY A 83 -11.81 -32.69 5.82
C GLY A 83 -12.77 -32.81 7.00
N ALA A 84 -14.02 -33.15 6.67
CA ALA A 84 -15.08 -33.58 7.58
C ALA A 84 -15.60 -32.54 8.60
N GLY A 85 -16.77 -31.97 8.28
CA GLY A 85 -17.82 -31.75 9.28
C GLY A 85 -17.85 -30.40 9.99
N ALA A 86 -18.20 -29.34 9.27
CA ALA A 86 -18.92 -28.20 9.83
C ALA A 86 -19.92 -27.70 8.79
N ALA A 87 -21.08 -28.34 8.81
CA ALA A 87 -22.25 -27.95 8.06
C ALA A 87 -22.86 -26.69 8.65
N THR A 88 -22.69 -25.55 7.98
CA THR A 88 -23.69 -24.46 7.90
C THR A 88 -23.23 -23.43 6.88
N GLY A 89 -23.84 -23.42 5.69
CA GLY A 89 -23.99 -22.20 4.89
C GLY A 89 -23.15 -22.01 3.62
N LEU A 90 -22.24 -22.92 3.25
CA LEU A 90 -21.47 -22.80 2.00
C LEU A 90 -21.55 -24.07 1.17
N ALA A 91 -22.76 -24.38 0.73
CA ALA A 91 -23.02 -25.44 -0.23
C ALA A 91 -23.96 -24.88 -1.30
N ALA A 92 -23.41 -24.44 -2.44
CA ALA A 92 -24.06 -24.46 -3.77
C ALA A 92 -23.42 -23.52 -4.82
N SER A 93 -22.09 -23.50 -5.01
CA SER A 93 -21.55 -22.70 -6.14
C SER A 93 -20.36 -23.29 -6.91
N VAL A 94 -19.85 -24.47 -6.54
CA VAL A 94 -18.86 -25.18 -7.37
C VAL A 94 -19.58 -26.19 -8.29
N LEU A 95 -20.57 -25.70 -9.04
CA LEU A 95 -21.18 -26.43 -10.16
C LEU A 95 -20.81 -25.69 -11.46
N PRO A 96 -20.22 -26.35 -12.46
CA PRO A 96 -19.93 -25.70 -13.73
C PRO A 96 -21.26 -25.31 -14.39
N GLY A 97 -21.59 -24.01 -14.39
CA GLY A 97 -22.77 -23.47 -15.08
C GLY A 97 -23.87 -22.85 -14.20
N GLY A 98 -23.64 -22.53 -12.92
CA GLY A 98 -24.67 -21.92 -12.06
C GLY A 98 -24.20 -20.67 -11.32
N ILE A 99 -24.88 -19.55 -11.57
CA ILE A 99 -24.86 -18.31 -10.77
C ILE A 99 -25.33 -18.61 -9.34
N ALA A 100 -24.47 -18.39 -8.35
CA ALA A 100 -24.86 -18.41 -6.94
C ALA A 100 -24.20 -17.24 -6.21
N ALA A 101 -25.06 -16.35 -5.75
CA ALA A 101 -24.73 -15.16 -4.99
C ALA A 101 -24.21 -15.53 -3.60
N LEU A 102 -22.97 -15.14 -3.33
CA LEU A 102 -22.32 -15.24 -2.03
C LEU A 102 -22.68 -14.00 -1.19
N ALA A 103 -23.94 -13.90 -0.80
CA ALA A 103 -24.42 -12.90 0.14
C ALA A 103 -24.48 -13.54 1.55
N GLY A 104 -23.49 -13.28 2.41
CA GLY A 104 -23.65 -13.64 3.83
C GLY A 104 -22.43 -13.92 4.70
N LEU A 105 -21.22 -13.42 4.39
CA LEU A 105 -20.08 -13.48 5.33
C LEU A 105 -19.49 -12.07 5.54
N GLY A 106 -19.45 -11.68 6.81
CA GLY A 106 -19.34 -10.29 7.26
C GLY A 106 -17.97 -9.63 7.10
N ALA A 107 -18.02 -8.34 6.76
CA ALA A 107 -17.25 -7.22 7.31
C ALA A 107 -15.89 -7.47 8.01
N SER A 108 -14.94 -8.15 7.36
CA SER A 108 -13.52 -8.01 7.70
C SER A 108 -12.74 -7.59 6.47
N VAL A 109 -12.57 -6.26 6.29
CA VAL A 109 -11.52 -5.48 5.57
C VAL A 109 -10.93 -5.99 4.23
N GLY A 110 -11.45 -7.05 3.63
CA GLY A 110 -10.92 -7.68 2.40
C GLY A 110 -11.98 -8.33 1.50
N PHE A 111 -13.21 -8.56 2.00
CA PHE A 111 -14.29 -9.25 1.26
C PHE A 111 -15.16 -8.33 0.36
N GLY A 112 -14.72 -7.08 0.13
CA GLY A 112 -15.54 -6.01 -0.46
C GLY A 112 -15.31 -5.73 -1.95
N ILE A 113 -14.88 -6.72 -2.74
CA ILE A 113 -14.63 -6.54 -4.19
C ILE A 113 -15.42 -7.55 -5.06
N ALA A 114 -16.08 -8.54 -4.46
CA ALA A 114 -16.88 -9.53 -5.18
C ALA A 114 -18.37 -9.41 -4.82
N GLY A 115 -19.08 -8.39 -5.30
CA GLY A 115 -20.53 -8.36 -5.04
C GLY A 115 -21.37 -7.16 -5.41
N GLU A 116 -20.87 -6.15 -6.12
CA GLU A 116 -21.74 -5.09 -6.64
C GLU A 116 -22.20 -5.46 -8.05
N TYR A 117 -23.34 -6.16 -8.11
CA TYR A 117 -24.00 -6.64 -9.32
C TYR A 117 -24.40 -5.47 -10.24
N GLY A 118 -23.46 -5.04 -11.09
CA GLY A 118 -23.70 -4.04 -12.14
C GLY A 118 -22.46 -3.24 -12.54
N THR A 119 -21.49 -3.09 -11.63
CA THR A 119 -20.28 -2.30 -11.89
C THR A 119 -19.10 -3.23 -12.12
N LYS A 120 -18.44 -3.08 -13.28
CA LYS A 120 -17.24 -3.85 -13.63
C LYS A 120 -16.17 -3.70 -12.52
N ARG A 121 -15.47 -4.77 -12.16
CA ARG A 121 -14.43 -4.78 -11.10
C ARG A 121 -13.36 -3.71 -11.36
N SER A 122 -12.99 -3.56 -12.63
CA SER A 122 -12.13 -2.51 -13.17
C SER A 122 -12.56 -1.11 -12.75
N MET A 123 -13.84 -0.79 -12.89
CA MET A 123 -14.39 0.53 -12.56
C MET A 123 -14.41 0.76 -11.05
N ASN A 124 -14.81 -0.24 -10.26
CA ASN A 124 -14.79 -0.14 -8.79
C ASN A 124 -13.37 0.10 -8.25
N ILE A 125 -12.36 -0.57 -8.79
CA ILE A 125 -10.96 -0.39 -8.38
C ILE A 125 -10.44 0.98 -8.81
N LEU A 126 -10.76 1.42 -10.03
CA LEU A 126 -10.42 2.76 -10.49
C LEU A 126 -10.98 3.84 -9.57
N ASP A 127 -12.24 3.72 -9.18
CA ASP A 127 -12.91 4.68 -8.31
C ASP A 127 -12.29 4.69 -6.91
N LYS A 128 -11.96 3.52 -6.35
CA LYS A 128 -11.24 3.40 -5.07
C LYS A 128 -9.85 4.05 -5.12
N ILE A 129 -9.08 3.83 -6.19
CA ILE A 129 -7.75 4.46 -6.33
C ILE A 129 -7.88 5.99 -6.43
N ARG A 130 -8.86 6.49 -7.20
CA ARG A 130 -9.13 7.92 -7.29
C ARG A 130 -9.64 8.50 -5.98
N GLU A 131 -10.39 7.72 -5.21
CA GLU A 131 -10.79 8.10 -3.85
C GLU A 131 -9.58 8.23 -2.93
N LEU A 132 -8.66 7.26 -2.92
CA LEU A 132 -7.42 7.34 -2.16
C LEU A 132 -6.59 8.58 -2.53
N GLN A 133 -6.54 8.92 -3.84
CA GLN A 133 -5.90 10.13 -4.33
C GLN A 133 -6.62 11.40 -3.82
N ARG A 134 -7.96 11.45 -3.88
CA ARG A 134 -8.76 12.59 -3.36
C ARG A 134 -8.58 12.78 -1.85
N ASN A 135 -8.56 11.67 -1.11
CA ASN A 135 -8.39 11.64 0.34
C ASN A 135 -6.93 11.86 0.77
N ARG A 136 -5.99 11.94 -0.17
CA ARG A 136 -4.55 12.18 0.08
C ARG A 136 -3.97 11.18 1.09
N THR A 137 -4.47 9.96 1.06
CA THR A 137 -4.09 8.93 2.03
C THR A 137 -2.68 8.44 1.72
N VAL A 138 -1.82 8.42 2.74
CA VAL A 138 -0.50 7.82 2.64
C VAL A 138 -0.61 6.32 2.80
N MET A 139 0.02 5.57 1.90
CA MET A 139 -0.11 4.13 1.85
C MET A 139 1.24 3.45 1.62
N THR A 140 1.24 2.14 1.84
CA THR A 140 2.35 1.28 1.43
C THR A 140 1.99 0.65 0.09
N VAL A 141 2.96 0.60 -0.81
CA VAL A 141 2.81 0.03 -2.15
C VAL A 141 3.74 -1.18 -2.24
N ILE A 142 3.20 -2.30 -2.67
CA ILE A 142 3.95 -3.53 -2.93
C ILE A 142 4.08 -3.66 -4.44
N GLY A 143 5.28 -3.45 -4.94
CA GLY A 143 5.62 -3.59 -6.34
C GLY A 143 5.91 -5.04 -6.76
N ALA A 144 6.45 -5.18 -7.95
CA ALA A 144 7.05 -6.41 -8.43
C ALA A 144 8.25 -6.82 -7.55
N LYS A 145 8.55 -8.13 -7.55
CA LYS A 145 9.67 -8.71 -6.77
C LYS A 145 9.59 -8.47 -5.25
N SER A 146 8.40 -8.24 -4.70
CA SER A 146 8.19 -7.97 -3.27
C SER A 146 8.90 -6.70 -2.76
N ALA A 147 9.18 -5.74 -3.65
CA ALA A 147 9.63 -4.42 -3.24
C ALA A 147 8.49 -3.71 -2.50
N SER A 148 8.76 -3.21 -1.29
CA SER A 148 7.80 -2.45 -0.50
C SER A 148 8.22 -0.99 -0.43
N TYR A 149 7.32 -0.10 -0.85
CA TYR A 149 7.50 1.34 -0.80
C TYR A 149 6.54 1.93 0.23
N ALA A 150 7.10 2.35 1.37
CA ALA A 150 6.34 2.95 2.46
C ALA A 150 6.17 4.47 2.28
N ASN A 151 5.10 5.01 2.87
CA ASN A 151 4.78 6.45 2.86
C ASN A 151 4.61 7.03 1.45
N MET A 152 4.04 6.27 0.54
CA MET A 152 3.74 6.74 -0.81
C MET A 152 2.41 7.50 -0.81
N ILE A 153 2.35 8.56 -1.59
CA ILE A 153 1.10 9.23 -1.98
C ILE A 153 0.95 9.17 -3.49
N ILE A 154 -0.28 8.96 -3.96
CA ILE A 154 -0.60 8.98 -5.38
C ILE A 154 -0.61 10.43 -5.85
N THR A 155 0.22 10.76 -6.83
CA THR A 155 0.28 12.09 -7.43
C THR A 155 -0.56 12.15 -8.70
N ASN A 156 -0.58 11.09 -9.49
CA ASN A 156 -1.29 11.03 -10.76
C ASN A 156 -1.83 9.63 -11.04
N THR A 157 -2.99 9.56 -11.69
CA THR A 157 -3.58 8.32 -12.18
C THR A 157 -4.03 8.56 -13.62
N ARG A 158 -3.53 7.77 -14.56
CA ARG A 158 -3.87 7.86 -15.98
C ARG A 158 -4.38 6.52 -16.49
N GLN A 159 -5.53 6.54 -17.14
CA GLN A 159 -6.10 5.38 -17.81
C GLN A 159 -6.18 5.67 -19.31
N VAL A 160 -5.90 4.65 -20.12
CA VAL A 160 -6.14 4.68 -21.57
C VAL A 160 -6.99 3.47 -21.92
N THR A 161 -8.10 3.71 -22.63
CA THR A 161 -9.00 2.65 -23.10
C THR A 161 -8.84 2.49 -24.60
N ASN A 162 -8.24 1.38 -25.02
CA ASN A 162 -8.11 0.97 -26.42
C ASN A 162 -9.01 -0.24 -26.69
N THR A 163 -9.31 -0.53 -27.97
CA THR A 163 -10.18 -1.66 -28.37
C THR A 163 -9.76 -2.99 -27.75
N GLU A 164 -8.45 -3.22 -27.58
CA GLU A 164 -7.89 -4.43 -26.98
C GLU A 164 -8.10 -4.50 -25.44
N ASN A 165 -8.22 -3.35 -24.78
CA ASN A 165 -8.31 -3.21 -23.32
C ASN A 165 -9.71 -2.78 -22.85
N GLN A 166 -10.75 -2.89 -23.69
CA GLN A 166 -12.13 -2.47 -23.34
C GLN A 166 -12.78 -3.31 -22.22
N GLU A 167 -12.34 -4.55 -22.05
CA GLU A 167 -12.85 -5.49 -21.04
C GLU A 167 -11.99 -5.53 -19.77
N GLY A 168 -10.97 -4.67 -19.69
CA GLY A 168 -10.09 -4.57 -18.53
C GLY A 168 -9.76 -3.12 -18.20
N LEU A 169 -8.90 -2.94 -17.20
CA LEU A 169 -8.32 -1.66 -16.86
C LEU A 169 -6.81 -1.76 -16.97
N GLU A 170 -6.24 -0.88 -17.78
CA GLU A 170 -4.83 -0.53 -17.72
C GLU A 170 -4.71 0.86 -17.09
N LEU A 171 -3.97 0.94 -15.99
CA LEU A 171 -3.83 2.16 -15.19
C LEU A 171 -2.36 2.43 -14.93
N VAL A 172 -1.91 3.62 -15.31
CA VAL A 172 -0.61 4.17 -14.93
C VAL A 172 -0.81 4.99 -13.66
N VAL A 173 -0.13 4.60 -12.59
CA VAL A 173 -0.16 5.29 -11.30
C VAL A 173 1.22 5.84 -11.02
N GLU A 174 1.30 7.17 -10.91
CA GLU A 174 2.51 7.87 -10.49
C GLU A 174 2.38 8.20 -9.01
N MET A 175 3.41 7.85 -8.26
CA MET A 175 3.44 7.97 -6.80
C MET A 175 4.74 8.63 -6.37
N ARG A 176 4.65 9.37 -5.26
CA ARG A 176 5.81 10.02 -4.64
C ARG A 176 5.87 9.65 -3.17
N GLN A 177 7.06 9.38 -2.67
CA GLN A 177 7.27 9.19 -1.25
C GLN A 177 7.12 10.53 -0.51
N LEU A 178 6.43 10.53 0.63
CA LEU A 178 6.40 11.66 1.54
C LEU A 178 7.45 11.48 2.63
N LEU A 179 8.29 12.50 2.80
CA LEU A 179 9.19 12.60 3.93
C LEU A 179 8.38 13.09 5.15
N ILE A 180 7.90 12.15 5.95
CA ILE A 180 7.15 12.47 7.17
C ILE A 180 8.16 12.61 8.31
N ILE A 181 8.47 13.86 8.66
CA ILE A 181 9.23 14.18 9.86
C ILE A 181 8.26 14.00 11.03
N ASN A 182 8.36 12.87 11.75
CA ASN A 182 7.57 12.47 12.93
C ASN A 182 6.22 11.80 12.65
N LYS A 183 6.23 10.52 12.25
CA LYS A 183 5.01 9.69 12.25
C LYS A 183 4.71 9.01 13.59
N ASP A 184 5.70 8.91 14.48
CA ASP A 184 5.59 8.12 15.71
C ASP A 184 5.07 8.88 16.94
N GLY A 185 4.80 10.18 16.86
CA GLY A 185 4.45 10.98 18.05
C GLY A 185 5.55 11.04 19.13
N LYS A 186 6.62 10.25 19.03
CA LYS A 186 7.74 10.19 19.98
C LYS A 186 8.48 11.52 20.17
N ASN A 187 8.54 12.35 19.14
CA ASN A 187 9.08 13.71 19.23
C ASN A 187 8.05 14.76 19.70
N LYS A 188 6.82 14.34 20.00
CA LYS A 188 5.75 15.15 20.59
C LYS A 188 5.30 14.63 21.95
N ASP A 189 5.77 13.46 22.37
CA ASP A 189 5.55 12.93 23.69
C ASP A 189 6.38 13.75 24.69
N ALA A 190 5.69 14.44 25.59
CA ALA A 190 6.29 15.27 26.60
C ALA A 190 7.29 14.48 27.47
N SER A 191 7.11 13.17 27.64
CA SER A 191 8.06 12.33 28.38
C SER A 191 9.41 12.21 27.69
N LEU A 192 9.42 12.07 26.36
CA LEU A 192 10.65 11.92 25.58
C LEU A 192 11.35 13.27 25.37
N ILE A 193 10.57 14.35 25.18
CA ILE A 193 11.11 15.71 25.10
C ILE A 193 11.82 16.07 26.41
N ASN A 194 11.16 15.83 27.55
CA ASN A 194 11.69 16.19 28.86
C ASN A 194 12.90 15.33 29.28
N ALA A 195 12.98 14.08 28.82
CA ALA A 195 14.12 13.20 29.07
C ALA A 195 15.39 13.61 28.30
N ASN A 196 15.24 14.32 27.17
CA ASN A 196 16.35 14.79 26.35
C ASN A 196 16.89 16.17 26.77
N LEU A 197 16.30 16.80 27.79
CA LEU A 197 16.76 18.09 28.30
C LEU A 197 18.00 17.91 29.20
N PRO A 198 18.99 18.82 29.14
CA PRO A 198 20.14 18.79 30.03
C PRO A 198 19.73 18.83 31.51
N ALA A 199 20.19 17.86 32.30
CA ALA A 199 19.85 17.79 33.72
C ALA A 199 20.52 18.93 34.51
N GLY A 200 19.72 19.71 35.24
CA GLY A 200 20.21 20.75 36.16
C GLY A 200 20.46 22.13 35.54
N ASP A 201 20.05 22.37 34.29
CA ASP A 201 20.12 23.68 33.65
C ASP A 201 18.80 24.46 33.82
N SER A 202 18.87 25.74 34.14
CA SER A 202 17.71 26.65 34.12
C SER A 202 16.97 26.69 32.77
N ALA A 203 17.66 26.41 31.66
CA ALA A 203 17.05 26.31 30.34
C ALA A 203 16.13 25.08 30.18
N SER A 204 16.36 23.99 30.92
CA SER A 204 15.48 22.81 30.85
C SER A 204 14.10 23.09 31.43
N THR A 205 14.00 23.94 32.44
CA THR A 205 12.72 24.31 33.06
C THR A 205 11.83 25.14 32.13
N GLN A 206 12.43 25.92 31.22
CA GLN A 206 11.68 26.72 30.24
C GLN A 206 11.34 25.96 28.96
N GLY A 207 12.12 24.93 28.61
CA GLY A 207 11.91 24.08 27.43
C GLY A 207 11.05 22.84 27.68
N GLN A 208 10.53 22.65 28.89
CA GLN A 208 9.75 21.47 29.27
C GLN A 208 8.41 21.45 28.55
N ALA A 209 8.09 20.33 27.88
CA ALA A 209 6.77 20.10 27.32
C ALA A 209 5.80 19.63 28.43
N THR A 210 4.60 20.21 28.47
CA THR A 210 3.55 19.84 29.44
C THR A 210 3.05 18.42 29.16
N ILE A 211 3.12 17.53 30.16
CA ILE A 211 2.53 16.19 30.08
C ILE A 211 1.01 16.33 30.24
N ASN A 212 0.24 15.93 29.23
CA ASN A 212 -1.22 15.98 29.29
C ASN A 212 -1.75 14.70 29.96
N HIS A 213 -1.89 14.72 31.28
CA HIS A 213 -2.39 13.58 32.07
C HIS A 213 -3.90 13.28 31.89
N GLY A 214 -4.58 13.94 30.94
CA GLY A 214 -6.05 13.90 30.79
C GLY A 214 -6.58 13.29 29.49
N GLU A 215 -5.74 12.72 28.61
CA GLU A 215 -6.26 12.09 27.39
C GLU A 215 -6.83 10.69 27.66
N VAL A 216 -8.14 10.51 27.42
CA VAL A 216 -8.77 9.19 27.40
C VAL A 216 -8.59 8.61 26.00
N LEU A 217 -7.80 7.55 25.89
CA LEU A 217 -7.71 6.75 24.67
C LEU A 217 -9.07 6.10 24.42
N LEU A 218 -9.74 6.47 23.33
CA LEU A 218 -10.95 5.79 22.87
C LEU A 218 -10.58 4.35 22.47
N GLN A 219 -11.16 3.39 23.19
CA GLN A 219 -11.03 1.95 22.96
C GLN A 219 -11.92 1.47 21.82
#